data_AF-A0A3Q9UZ77-F1
#
_entry.id   AF-A0A3Q9UZ77-F1
#
_cell.length_a   1.000
_cell.length_b   1.000
_cell.length_c   1.000
_cell.angle_alpha   90.00
_cell.angle_beta   90.00
_cell.angle_gamma   90.00
#
_symmetry.space_group_name_H-M   'P 1'
#
loop_
_entity.id
_entity.type
_entity.pdbx_description
1 polymer ?
#
loop_
_entity_poly.entity_id
_entity_poly.type
_entity_poly.pdbx_seq_one_letter_code
_entity_poly.pdbx_strand_id
1 'polypeptide(L)' 'MNDALHPDPGTAVVIDAVNRSHRSHASIARSLGISDSTMHRKMTCKSPMTVAEADRICRTLRTTFSAELRRAQV' A
#
# COMPACT_ATOMS: atom_id res chain seq x y z
N MET A 1 -23.26 2.32 9.88
CA MET A 1 -23.40 1.12 9.03
C MET A 1 -23.09 1.57 7.61
N ASN A 2 -22.16 0.88 6.94
CA ASN A 2 -21.61 1.11 5.58
C ASN A 2 -20.68 2.32 5.36
N ASP A 3 -19.39 2.08 5.55
CA ASP A 3 -18.32 2.58 4.64
C ASP A 3 -17.14 1.59 4.64
N ALA A 4 -17.48 0.30 4.66
CA ALA A 4 -16.52 -0.74 4.31
C ALA A 4 -16.52 -0.86 2.77
N LEU A 5 -15.33 -0.96 2.18
CA LEU A 5 -15.07 -1.63 0.89
C LEU A 5 -15.15 -0.80 -0.41
N HIS A 6 -14.86 0.50 -0.38
CA HIS A 6 -14.20 1.07 -1.55
C HIS A 6 -12.75 1.34 -1.20
N PRO A 7 -11.81 0.42 -1.52
CA PRO A 7 -10.42 0.82 -1.58
C PRO A 7 -10.38 2.02 -2.53
N ASP A 8 -9.96 3.17 -2.01
CA ASP A 8 -9.69 4.29 -2.90
C ASP A 8 -8.71 3.79 -3.99
N PRO A 9 -8.84 4.28 -5.23
CA PRO A 9 -8.01 3.81 -6.33
C PRO A 9 -6.51 3.82 -5.99
N GLY A 10 -6.06 4.77 -5.15
CA GLY A 10 -4.71 4.83 -4.62
C GLY A 10 -4.33 3.62 -3.76
N THR A 11 -5.13 3.27 -2.77
CA THR A 11 -4.91 2.09 -1.93
C THR A 11 -4.90 0.81 -2.76
N ALA A 12 -5.80 0.66 -3.73
CA ALA A 12 -5.83 -0.51 -4.62
C ALA A 12 -4.53 -0.66 -5.42
N VAL A 13 -4.01 0.47 -5.94
CA VAL A 13 -2.74 0.51 -6.67
C VAL A 13 -1.55 0.11 -5.81
N VAL A 14 -1.50 0.55 -4.54
CA VAL A 14 -0.43 0.15 -3.62
C VAL A 14 -0.50 -1.34 -3.31
N ILE A 15 -1.69 -1.88 -3.05
CA ILE A 15 -1.89 -3.32 -2.77
C ILE A 15 -1.44 -4.16 -3.97
N ASP A 16 -1.82 -3.77 -5.18
CA ASP A 16 -1.38 -4.42 -6.41
C ASP A 16 0.15 -4.39 -6.56
N ALA A 17 0.78 -3.23 -6.35
CA ALA A 17 2.24 -3.10 -6.40
C ALA A 17 2.94 -4.00 -5.36
N VAL A 18 2.42 -4.06 -4.13
CA VAL A 18 2.93 -4.95 -3.08
C VAL A 18 2.80 -6.42 -3.49
N ASN A 19 1.65 -6.84 -3.99
CA ASN A 19 1.41 -8.21 -4.44
C ASN A 19 2.34 -8.61 -5.60
N ARG A 20 2.55 -7.72 -6.58
CA ARG A 20 3.47 -7.94 -7.70
C ARG A 20 4.95 -7.98 -7.31
N SER A 21 5.31 -7.36 -6.19
CA SER A 21 6.71 -7.29 -5.75
C SER A 21 7.26 -8.62 -5.20
N HIS A 22 6.38 -9.59 -4.92
CA HIS A 22 6.70 -10.85 -4.23
C HIS A 22 7.39 -10.66 -2.86
N ARG A 23 7.34 -9.46 -2.27
CA ARG A 23 7.86 -9.17 -0.93
C ARG A 23 6.82 -9.47 0.12
N SER A 24 7.26 -10.01 1.26
CA SER A 24 6.37 -10.21 2.40
C SER A 24 6.00 -8.87 3.06
N HIS A 25 4.78 -8.78 3.58
CA HIS A 25 4.33 -7.63 4.37
C HIS A 25 5.28 -7.35 5.54
N ALA A 26 5.78 -8.39 6.22
CA ALA A 26 6.76 -8.27 7.29
C ALA A 26 8.09 -7.63 6.83
N SER A 27 8.56 -7.95 5.62
CA SER A 27 9.76 -7.33 5.07
C SER A 27 9.55 -5.84 4.79
N ILE A 28 8.40 -5.48 4.22
CA ILE A 28 8.06 -4.08 3.92
C ILE A 28 7.87 -3.30 5.23
N ALA A 29 7.15 -3.86 6.19
CA ALA A 29 6.94 -3.27 7.51
C ALA A 29 8.26 -2.95 8.21
N ARG A 30 9.22 -3.89 8.18
CA ARG A 30 10.57 -3.69 8.73
C ARG A 30 11.31 -2.55 8.04
N SER A 31 11.25 -2.46 6.70
CA SER A 31 11.86 -1.34 5.96
C SER A 31 11.24 0.02 6.27
N LEU A 32 9.97 0.04 6.68
CA LEU A 32 9.23 1.26 7.01
C LEU A 32 9.28 1.62 8.51
N GLY A 33 9.83 0.75 9.36
CA GLY A 33 9.82 0.94 10.81
C GLY A 33 8.42 0.88 11.43
N ILE A 34 7.48 0.14 10.82
CA ILE A 34 6.12 -0.05 11.33
C ILE A 34 5.89 -1.50 11.78
N SER A 35 4.86 -1.73 12.59
CA SER A 35 4.49 -3.09 12.99
C SER A 35 3.84 -3.86 11.85
N ASP A 36 4.00 -5.19 11.87
CA ASP A 36 3.37 -6.08 10.89
C ASP A 36 1.83 -5.98 10.96
N SER A 37 1.25 -5.84 12.15
CA SER A 37 -0.18 -5.57 12.32
C SER A 37 -0.63 -4.29 11.61
N THR A 38 0.14 -3.20 11.69
CA THR A 38 -0.19 -1.96 10.98
C THR A 38 -0.11 -2.15 9.48
N MET A 39 0.93 -2.83 8.98
CA MET A 39 1.06 -3.15 7.57
C MET A 39 -0.12 -4.01 7.07
N HIS A 40 -0.45 -5.08 7.80
CA HIS A 40 -1.58 -5.95 7.48
C HIS A 40 -2.91 -5.19 7.45
N ARG A 41 -3.17 -4.31 8.42
CA ARG A 41 -4.39 -3.48 8.43
C ARG A 41 -4.48 -2.56 7.23
N LYS A 42 -3.36 -1.98 6.78
CA LYS A 42 -3.32 -1.15 5.57
C LYS A 42 -3.55 -1.99 4.31
N MET A 43 -2.89 -3.14 4.18
CA MET A 43 -3.06 -4.05 3.04
C MET A 43 -4.44 -4.69 2.95
N THR A 44 -5.20 -4.73 4.05
CA THR A 44 -6.57 -5.26 4.11
C THR A 44 -7.64 -4.16 4.15
N CYS A 45 -7.27 -2.90 3.86
CA CYS A 45 -8.17 -1.74 3.90
C CYS A 45 -8.89 -1.52 5.25
N LYS A 46 -8.40 -2.12 6.35
CA LYS A 46 -8.91 -1.94 7.72
C LYS A 46 -8.34 -0.71 8.42
N SER A 47 -7.44 0.00 7.75
CA SER A 47 -6.89 1.28 8.16
C SER A 47 -6.66 2.11 6.91
N PRO A 48 -7.08 3.39 6.89
CA PRO A 48 -6.78 4.28 5.77
C PRO A 48 -5.26 4.46 5.61
N MET A 49 -4.88 4.78 4.38
CA MET A 49 -3.52 5.06 3.98
C MET A 49 -3.44 6.48 3.44
N THR A 50 -2.50 7.27 3.95
CA THR A 50 -2.20 8.58 3.40
C THR A 50 -1.32 8.46 2.16
N VAL A 51 -1.36 9.46 1.28
CA VAL A 51 -0.49 9.53 0.09
C VAL A 51 1.00 9.42 0.47
N ALA A 52 1.41 10.02 1.59
CA ALA A 52 2.78 9.94 2.07
C ALA A 52 3.18 8.52 2.49
N GLU A 53 2.26 7.77 3.12
CA GLU A 53 2.49 6.36 3.46
C GLU A 53 2.51 5.48 2.20
N ALA A 54 1.62 5.73 1.25
CA ALA A 54 1.59 5.05 -0.04
C ALA A 54 2.93 5.22 -0.79
N ASP A 55 3.46 6.44 -0.86
CA ASP A 55 4.76 6.70 -1.50
C ASP A 55 5.90 6.01 -0.76
N ARG A 56 5.91 6.04 0.58
CA ARG A 56 6.91 5.31 1.38
C ARG A 56 6.88 3.81 1.09
N ILE A 57 5.70 3.18 1.06
CA ILE A 57 5.55 1.77 0.72
C ILE A 57 6.12 1.51 -0.68
N CYS A 58 5.71 2.28 -1.68
CA CYS A 58 6.18 2.14 -3.07
C CYS A 58 7.70 2.27 -3.19
N ARG A 59 8.34 3.19 -2.45
CA ARG A 59 9.80 3.32 -2.44
C ARG A 59 10.51 2.06 -1.95
N THR A 60 9.93 1.31 -1.01
CA THR A 60 10.51 0.02 -0.58
C THR A 60 10.51 -1.02 -1.70
N LEU A 61 9.66 -0.83 -2.70
CA LEU A 61 9.52 -1.66 -3.90
C LEU A 61 10.32 -1.09 -5.09
N ARG A 62 11.12 -0.04 -4.87
CA ARG A 62 11.88 0.70 -5.90
C ARG A 62 11.00 1.36 -6.97
N THR A 63 9.80 1.79 -6.59
CA THR A 63 8.86 2.57 -7.44
C THR A 63 8.35 3.80 -6.66
N THR A 64 7.45 4.58 -7.24
CA THR A 64 6.78 5.71 -6.59
C THR A 64 5.27 5.56 -6.69
N PHE A 65 4.53 6.17 -5.76
CA PHE A 65 3.07 6.08 -5.79
C PHE A 65 2.48 6.68 -7.08
N SER A 66 3.04 7.78 -7.57
CA SER A 66 2.65 8.40 -8.85
C SER A 66 2.93 7.53 -10.08
N ALA A 67 4.01 6.74 -10.06
CA ALA A 67 4.31 5.82 -11.16
C ALA A 67 3.31 4.67 -11.21
N GLU A 68 2.94 4.14 -10.03
CA GLU A 68 1.94 3.08 -9.94
C GLU A 68 0.52 3.58 -10.30
N LEU A 69 0.16 4.81 -9.92
CA LEU A 69 -1.09 5.42 -10.37
C LEU A 69 -1.17 5.55 -11.89
N ARG A 70 -0.10 6.08 -12.51
CA ARG A 70 -0.02 6.20 -13.97
C ARG A 70 -0.11 4.84 -14.67
N ARG A 71 0.51 3.81 -14.09
CA ARG A 71 0.44 2.44 -14.60
C ARG A 71 -0.99 1.90 -14.56
N ALA A 72 -1.73 2.20 -13.51
CA ALA A 72 -3.12 1.78 -13.34
C ALA A 72 -4.13 2.62 -14.12
N GLN A 73 -3.69 3.69 -14.80
CA GLN A 73 -4.54 4.63 -15.53
C GLN A 73 -5.59 5.33 -14.63
N VAL A 74 -5.17 5.61 -13.39
CA VAL A 74 -5.95 6.31 -12.35
C VAL A 74 -5.45 7.75 -12.20
#